data_AF-A0A7W0PN43-F1
#
_entry.id   AF-A0A7W0PN43-F1
#
_cell.length_a   1.000
_cell.length_b   1.000
_cell.length_c   1.000
_cell.angle_alpha   90.00
_cell.angle_beta   90.00
_cell.angle_gamma   90.00
#
_symmetry.space_group_name_H-M   'P 1'
#
loop_
_entity.id
_entity.type
_entity.pdbx_description
1 polymer ?
#
loop_
_entity_poly.entity_id
_entity_poly.type
_entity_poly.pdbx_seq_one_letter_code
_entity_poly.pdbx_strand_id
1 'polypeptide(L)'
;MAGIIPGHEPSGVVYAGDDGVTNVRVGDCVAVYHSRSCGHCQESCGGDLMWCADRRGYGGPLHPNCSSPTPGIACHYQMTPRTPWARC
;
A
#
# COMPACT_ATOMS: atom_id res chain seq x y z
N MET A 1 6.05 12.89 -22.46
CA MET A 1 5.54 12.20 -21.26
C MET A 1 6.48 11.04 -20.98
N ALA A 2 7.47 11.23 -20.11
CA ALA A 2 8.45 10.20 -19.78
C ALA A 2 8.52 10.13 -18.24
N GLY A 3 8.28 8.94 -17.66
CA GLY A 3 8.48 8.71 -16.22
C GLY A 3 7.42 7.88 -15.50
N ILE A 4 6.33 7.47 -16.15
CA ILE A 4 5.34 6.57 -15.50
C ILE A 4 5.69 5.13 -15.86
N ILE A 5 5.85 4.28 -14.85
CA ILE A 5 5.93 2.82 -15.00
C ILE A 5 4.53 2.27 -14.75
N PRO A 6 3.85 1.67 -15.74
CA PRO A 6 2.49 1.16 -15.58
C PRO A 6 2.45 -0.13 -14.73
N GLY A 7 1.26 -0.44 -14.22
CA GLY A 7 0.98 -1.68 -13.47
C GLY A 7 0.32 -1.39 -12.12
N HIS A 8 -0.97 -1.68 -11.99
CA HIS A 8 -1.74 -1.39 -10.77
C HIS A 8 -2.26 -2.64 -10.07
N GLU A 9 -1.88 -3.83 -10.55
CA GLU A 9 -2.28 -5.13 -9.98
C GLU A 9 -1.07 -6.02 -9.61
N PRO A 10 -0.03 -5.51 -8.92
CA PRO A 10 1.16 -6.30 -8.69
C PRO A 10 0.96 -7.31 -7.56
N SER A 11 1.55 -8.49 -7.76
CA SER A 11 1.73 -9.53 -6.77
C SER A 11 3.17 -10.02 -6.77
N GLY A 12 3.62 -10.63 -5.68
CA GLY A 12 4.98 -11.11 -5.56
C GLY A 12 5.31 -11.65 -4.18
N VAL A 13 6.61 -11.77 -3.91
CA VAL A 13 7.14 -12.25 -2.64
C VAL A 13 7.85 -11.09 -1.92
N VAL A 14 7.64 -10.94 -0.62
CA VAL A 14 8.35 -9.93 0.18
C VAL A 14 9.84 -10.26 0.19
N TYR A 15 10.64 -9.37 -0.36
CA TYR A 15 12.10 -9.53 -0.43
C TYR A 15 12.83 -8.87 0.74
N ALA A 16 12.31 -7.74 1.23
CA ALA A 16 12.87 -6.98 2.35
C ALA A 16 11.76 -6.23 3.10
N GLY A 17 12.02 -5.85 4.35
CA GLY A 17 11.11 -5.06 5.18
C GLY A 17 11.88 -4.32 6.29
N ASP A 18 11.26 -3.28 6.84
CA ASP A 18 11.81 -2.48 7.94
C ASP A 18 11.26 -2.94 9.30
N ASP A 19 11.94 -2.56 10.40
CA ASP A 19 11.55 -2.90 11.78
C ASP A 19 10.12 -2.48 12.16
N GLY A 20 9.55 -1.48 11.47
CA GLY A 20 8.19 -1.02 11.69
C GLY A 20 7.09 -1.85 11.03
N VAL A 21 7.44 -2.87 10.23
CA VAL A 21 6.48 -3.71 9.50
C VAL A 21 6.23 -5.00 10.29
N THR A 22 5.02 -5.17 10.83
CA THR A 22 4.67 -6.28 11.74
C THR A 22 3.67 -7.27 11.15
N ASN A 23 3.06 -6.91 10.02
CA ASN A 23 1.92 -7.58 9.40
C ASN A 23 2.28 -8.43 8.17
N VAL A 24 3.53 -8.35 7.70
CA VAL A 24 4.12 -9.20 6.65
C VAL A 24 5.57 -9.50 6.99
N ARG A 25 6.12 -10.60 6.47
CA ARG A 25 7.55 -10.94 6.62
C ARG A 25 8.19 -11.31 5.29
N VAL A 26 9.53 -11.27 5.24
CA VAL A 26 10.31 -11.74 4.09
C VAL A 26 9.92 -13.19 3.76
N GLY A 27 9.63 -13.44 2.48
CA GLY A 27 9.16 -14.74 1.98
C GLY A 27 7.65 -14.88 1.84
N ASP A 28 6.85 -13.97 2.40
CA ASP A 28 5.39 -14.02 2.23
C ASP A 28 4.97 -13.71 0.79
N CYS A 29 4.01 -14.47 0.26
CA CYS A 29 3.31 -14.13 -0.99
C CYS A 29 2.29 -13.04 -0.72
N VAL A 30 2.37 -11.93 -1.46
CA VAL A 30 1.56 -10.74 -1.23
C VAL A 30 0.98 -10.21 -2.54
N ALA A 31 -0.19 -9.58 -2.43
CA ALA A 31 -0.77 -8.75 -3.48
C ALA A 31 -0.89 -7.31 -2.96
N VAL A 32 -0.62 -6.34 -3.83
CA VAL A 32 -0.68 -4.92 -3.50
C VAL A 32 -2.05 -4.37 -3.89
N TYR A 33 -2.67 -3.66 -2.97
CA TYR A 33 -3.86 -2.88 -3.24
C TYR A 33 -3.50 -1.69 -4.14
N HIS A 34 -4.18 -1.61 -5.28
CA HIS A 34 -3.91 -0.66 -6.36
C HIS A 34 -3.99 0.83 -5.96
N SER A 35 -4.54 1.14 -4.79
CA SER A 35 -4.71 2.50 -4.27
C SER A 35 -4.10 2.68 -2.88
N ARG A 36 -3.43 3.81 -2.68
CA ARG A 36 -2.95 4.26 -1.37
C ARG A 36 -3.80 5.43 -0.88
N SER A 37 -4.26 5.38 0.36
CA SER A 37 -4.96 6.50 1.03
C SER A 37 -4.03 7.24 2.00
N CYS A 38 -4.50 8.33 2.61
CA CYS A 38 -3.71 9.10 3.58
C CYS A 38 -3.60 8.43 4.96
N GLY A 39 -4.52 7.52 5.29
CA GLY A 39 -4.50 6.75 6.54
C GLY A 39 -4.98 7.51 7.78
N HIS A 40 -5.51 8.72 7.65
CA HIS A 40 -5.96 9.54 8.79
C HIS A 40 -7.28 10.30 8.57
N CYS A 41 -7.88 10.23 7.38
CA CYS A 41 -9.19 10.82 7.11
C CYS A 41 -10.33 9.88 7.50
N GLN A 42 -11.55 10.40 7.60
CA GLN A 42 -12.73 9.63 8.00
C GLN A 42 -12.96 8.43 7.07
N GLU A 43 -12.78 8.61 5.76
CA GLU A 43 -12.92 7.55 4.77
C GLU A 43 -11.83 6.48 4.96
N SER A 44 -10.59 6.88 5.23
CA SER A 44 -9.50 5.93 5.47
C SER A 44 -9.72 5.12 6.75
N CYS A 45 -10.14 5.78 7.84
CA CYS A 45 -10.45 5.12 9.10
C CYS A 45 -11.71 4.25 9.02
N GLY A 46 -12.65 4.61 8.14
CA GLY A 46 -13.85 3.81 7.83
C GLY A 46 -13.59 2.62 6.91
N GLY A 47 -12.38 2.51 6.32
CA GLY A 47 -12.04 1.46 5.34
C GLY A 47 -12.42 1.80 3.90
N ASP A 48 -13.02 2.97 3.65
CA ASP A 48 -13.38 3.50 2.33
C ASP A 48 -12.17 4.17 1.64
N LEU A 49 -11.05 3.45 1.54
CA LEU A 49 -9.76 3.97 1.05
C LEU A 49 -9.85 4.66 -0.32
N MET A 50 -10.81 4.22 -1.15
CA MET A 50 -11.03 4.77 -2.50
C MET A 50 -11.57 6.20 -2.50
N TRP A 51 -12.25 6.60 -1.43
CA TRP A 51 -12.87 7.91 -1.25
C TRP A 51 -11.99 8.92 -0.51
N CYS A 52 -10.79 8.51 -0.12
CA CYS A 52 -9.79 9.46 0.36
C CYS A 52 -9.48 10.51 -0.73
N ALA A 53 -9.64 11.79 -0.40
CA ALA A 53 -9.33 12.90 -1.30
C ALA A 53 -7.86 12.92 -1.75
N ASP A 54 -6.95 12.43 -0.88
CA ASP A 54 -5.52 12.34 -1.13
C ASP A 54 -5.07 11.00 -1.74
N ARG A 55 -6.02 10.19 -2.25
CA ARG A 55 -5.70 8.89 -2.84
C ARG A 55 -4.70 9.02 -3.99
N ARG A 56 -3.78 8.07 -4.06
CA ARG A 56 -2.80 7.90 -5.16
C ARG A 56 -2.80 6.46 -5.64
N GLY A 57 -2.70 6.23 -6.95
CA GLY A 57 -2.68 4.89 -7.55
C GLY A 57 -1.27 4.39 -7.86
N TYR A 58 -1.02 3.11 -7.58
CA TYR A 58 0.16 2.39 -8.09
C TYR A 58 0.07 2.23 -9.60
N GLY A 59 1.21 2.29 -10.31
CA GLY A 59 1.22 2.22 -11.78
C GLY A 59 0.74 3.49 -12.48
N GLY A 60 0.66 4.60 -11.73
CA GLY A 60 0.26 5.93 -12.21
C GLY A 60 1.12 7.00 -11.53
N PRO A 61 0.57 7.81 -10.60
CA PRO A 61 1.37 8.77 -9.84
C PRO A 61 2.35 8.11 -8.85
N LEU A 62 2.13 6.85 -8.47
CA LEU A 62 3.09 6.05 -7.71
C LEU A 62 3.73 5.00 -8.62
N HIS A 63 5.00 4.70 -8.37
CA HIS A 63 5.65 3.53 -8.96
C HIS A 63 4.87 2.26 -8.63
N PRO A 64 4.80 1.28 -9.54
CA PRO A 64 3.99 0.07 -9.36
C PRO A 64 4.59 -0.87 -8.32
N ASN A 65 5.90 -0.77 -8.06
CA ASN A 65 6.54 -1.52 -6.99
C ASN A 65 6.33 -0.82 -5.65
N CYS A 66 6.22 -1.65 -4.62
CA CYS A 66 6.00 -1.22 -3.25
C CYS A 66 7.26 -0.73 -2.54
N SER A 67 8.01 0.17 -3.18
CA SER A 67 9.17 0.82 -2.60
C SER A 67 8.78 2.21 -2.10
N SER A 68 8.05 2.30 -1.00
CA SER A 68 7.79 3.57 -0.32
C SER A 68 9.03 3.96 0.49
N PRO A 69 9.56 5.19 0.36
CA PRO A 69 10.65 5.67 1.22
C PRO A 69 10.20 5.97 2.66
N THR A 70 8.90 5.89 2.96
CA THR A 70 8.36 6.21 4.28
C THR A 70 8.34 4.98 5.20
N PRO A 71 9.07 4.99 6.33
CA PRO A 71 9.09 3.89 7.29
C PRO A 71 7.69 3.58 7.82
N GLY A 72 7.32 2.30 7.83
CA GLY A 72 6.05 1.83 8.40
C GLY A 72 4.80 2.04 7.54
N ILE A 73 4.94 2.56 6.31
CA ILE A 73 3.90 2.40 5.29
C ILE A 73 4.19 1.08 4.61
N ALA A 74 3.68 0.02 5.23
CA ALA A 74 3.36 -1.19 4.48
C ALA A 74 2.56 -0.74 3.27
N CYS A 75 2.96 -1.17 2.07
CA CYS A 75 2.01 -1.14 0.98
C CYS A 75 0.69 -1.71 1.48
N HIS A 76 -0.42 -1.09 1.10
CA HIS A 76 -1.72 -1.61 1.48
C HIS A 76 -1.82 -2.99 0.83
N TYR A 77 -1.47 -4.04 1.55
CA TYR A 77 -1.59 -5.40 1.06
C TYR A 77 -3.04 -5.77 1.25
N GLN A 78 -3.68 -6.39 0.25
CA GLN A 78 -5.01 -6.97 0.46
C GLN A 78 -4.85 -8.19 1.37
N MET A 79 -4.83 -7.98 2.68
CA MET A 79 -4.66 -9.04 3.67
C MET A 79 -5.78 -9.02 4.69
N THR A 80 -6.93 -9.58 4.30
CA THR A 80 -8.00 -10.04 5.19
C THR A 80 -8.65 -8.96 6.09
N PRO A 81 -9.84 -9.21 6.68
CA PRO A 81 -10.62 -8.19 7.40
C PRO A 81 -10.04 -7.72 8.74
N ARG A 82 -8.82 -8.15 9.13
CA ARG A 82 -8.33 -8.03 10.51
C ARG A 82 -7.15 -7.08 10.73
N THR A 83 -6.64 -6.42 9.70
CA THR A 83 -5.52 -5.49 9.89
C THR A 83 -6.08 -4.07 10.11
N PRO A 84 -5.85 -3.44 11.28
CA PRO A 84 -6.12 -2.02 11.43
C PRO A 84 -5.24 -1.27 10.44
N TRP A 85 -5.87 -0.51 9.54
CA TRP A 85 -5.17 0.34 8.59
C TRP A 85 -4.36 1.36 9.37
N ALA A 86 -3.03 1.24 9.33
CA ALA A 86 -2.12 2.01 10.16
C ALA A 86 -2.43 3.52 10.13
N ARG A 87 -2.49 4.12 11.33
CA ARG A 87 -2.71 5.54 11.69
C ARG A 87 -4.17 6.00 11.81
N CYS A 88 -5.09 5.04 11.88
CA CYS A 88 -6.20 5.06 12.83
C CYS A 88 -5.91 3.94 13.86
#